data_AF-H0VEA9-F1
#
_entry.id   AF-H0VEA9-F1
#
_cell.length_a   1.000
_cell.length_b   1.000
_cell.length_c   1.000
_cell.angle_alpha   90.00
_cell.angle_beta   90.00
_cell.angle_gamma   90.00
#
_symmetry.space_group_name_H-M   'P 1'
#
loop_
_entity.id
_entity.type
_entity.pdbx_description
1 polymer ?
#
loop_
_entity_poly.entity_id
_entity_poly.type
_entity_poly.pdbx_seq_one_letter_code
_entity_poly.pdbx_strand_id
1 'polypeptide(L)'
;MAGPRVEVDGGILEGGGQILRVSTALSCLLGLPLRVQKIRAGRSTPGLRPQHLSGLEMIRDLCDGQLEGAEIGSTEITFTPEKIKGGIHTADTKTAGSVCLLMQVSMPCVLFAAAPSELRLKGGTNAEMAPQIDYTVMVG
;
A
#
# COMPACT_ATOMS: atom_id res chain seq x y z
N MET A 1 17.21 -11.29 18.42
CA MET A 1 16.06 -10.54 18.96
C MET A 1 15.46 -9.79 17.79
N ALA A 2 14.17 -10.01 17.45
CA ALA A 2 13.51 -9.23 16.42
C ALA A 2 13.52 -7.76 16.85
N GLY A 3 13.87 -6.85 15.95
CA GLY A 3 13.88 -5.41 16.22
C GLY A 3 12.49 -4.88 16.61
N PRO A 4 12.39 -3.62 17.06
CA PRO A 4 11.11 -3.03 17.42
C PRO A 4 10.14 -3.07 16.22
N ARG A 5 8.92 -3.61 16.44
CA ARG A 5 7.80 -3.60 15.48
C ARG A 5 6.90 -2.41 15.75
N VAL A 6 6.40 -1.76 14.69
CA VAL A 6 5.41 -0.69 14.76
C VAL A 6 4.00 -1.30 14.77
N GLU A 7 3.17 -0.90 15.73
CA GLU A 7 1.75 -1.27 15.82
C GLU A 7 0.88 -0.09 15.38
N VAL A 8 -0.06 -0.32 14.49
CA VAL A 8 -0.98 0.71 13.98
C VAL A 8 -2.44 0.24 14.10
N ASP A 9 -3.28 1.05 14.73
CA ASP A 9 -4.73 0.88 14.71
C ASP A 9 -5.30 1.54 13.43
N GLY A 10 -5.74 0.73 12.47
CA GLY A 10 -6.33 1.16 11.21
C GLY A 10 -7.79 1.62 11.30
N GLY A 11 -8.38 1.60 12.50
CA GLY A 11 -9.73 2.08 12.78
C GLY A 11 -9.81 3.54 13.21
N ILE A 12 -8.67 4.18 13.52
CA ILE A 12 -8.63 5.58 13.96
C ILE A 12 -8.87 6.56 12.81
N LEU A 13 -9.23 7.81 13.16
CA LEU A 13 -9.52 8.90 12.23
C LEU A 13 -10.62 8.51 11.23
N GLU A 14 -10.36 8.61 9.92
CA GLU A 14 -11.35 8.29 8.88
C GLU A 14 -11.64 6.78 8.76
N GLY A 15 -10.86 5.92 9.44
CA GLY A 15 -10.98 4.46 9.34
C GLY A 15 -10.96 3.98 7.88
N GLY A 16 -10.20 4.67 7.02
CA GLY A 16 -10.12 4.43 5.58
C GLY A 16 -8.92 3.58 5.18
N GLY A 17 -8.57 3.62 3.89
CA GLY A 17 -7.37 2.94 3.38
C GLY A 17 -6.07 3.75 3.52
N GLN A 18 -6.15 5.04 3.89
CA GLN A 18 -4.99 5.93 3.89
C GLN A 18 -3.95 5.57 4.95
N ILE A 19 -4.39 5.26 6.17
CA ILE A 19 -3.49 4.81 7.25
C ILE A 19 -2.71 3.59 6.81
N LEU A 20 -3.37 2.61 6.19
CA LEU A 20 -2.74 1.40 5.69
C LEU A 20 -1.68 1.70 4.63
N ARG A 21 -1.99 2.55 3.63
CA ARG A 21 -1.03 2.93 2.58
C ARG A 21 0.19 3.66 3.14
N VAL A 22 -0.05 4.68 3.97
CA VAL A 22 1.03 5.52 4.52
C VAL A 22 1.90 4.71 5.48
N SER A 23 1.31 3.95 6.40
CA SER A 23 2.07 3.13 7.34
C SER A 23 2.92 2.07 6.64
N THR A 24 2.39 1.41 5.60
CA THR A 24 3.14 0.40 4.83
C THR A 24 4.31 1.03 4.06
N ALA A 25 4.08 2.18 3.41
CA ALA A 25 5.15 2.90 2.72
C ALA A 25 6.25 3.37 3.68
N LEU A 26 5.87 3.91 4.85
CA LEU A 26 6.83 4.32 5.89
C LEU A 26 7.58 3.13 6.48
N SER A 27 6.90 2.00 6.73
CA SER A 27 7.53 0.76 7.17
C SER A 27 8.62 0.33 6.18
N CYS A 28 8.29 0.30 4.89
CA CYS A 28 9.21 -0.02 3.81
C CYS A 28 10.43 0.93 3.79
N LEU A 29 10.21 2.24 3.86
CA LEU A 29 11.26 3.25 3.86
C LEU A 29 12.17 3.20 5.09
N LEU A 30 11.61 2.91 6.26
CA LEU A 30 12.33 2.88 7.53
C LEU A 30 12.97 1.52 7.83
N GLY A 31 12.63 0.47 7.06
CA GLY A 31 13.08 -0.90 7.34
C GLY A 31 12.54 -1.46 8.66
N LEU A 32 11.38 -0.97 9.11
CA LEU A 32 10.77 -1.36 10.39
C LEU A 32 9.57 -2.27 10.15
N PRO A 33 9.48 -3.45 10.79
CA PRO A 33 8.30 -4.29 10.71
C PRO A 33 7.05 -3.55 11.20
N LEU A 34 5.91 -3.84 10.57
CA LEU A 34 4.63 -3.19 10.80
C LEU A 34 3.54 -4.24 11.05
N ARG A 35 2.68 -4.01 12.04
CA ARG A 35 1.36 -4.64 12.11
C ARG A 35 0.29 -3.58 12.10
N VAL A 36 -0.71 -3.79 11.24
CA VAL A 36 -1.90 -2.96 11.19
C VAL A 36 -3.09 -3.81 11.60
N GLN A 37 -3.82 -3.38 12.63
CA GLN A 37 -5.05 -4.03 13.09
C GLN A 37 -6.27 -3.17 12.77
N LYS A 38 -7.48 -3.72 12.88
CA LYS A 38 -8.76 -2.99 12.69
C LYS A 38 -8.84 -2.25 11.34
N ILE A 39 -8.26 -2.84 10.29
CA ILE A 39 -8.23 -2.24 8.95
C ILE A 39 -9.66 -1.93 8.50
N ARG A 40 -9.92 -0.65 8.23
CA ARG A 40 -11.21 -0.14 7.77
C ARG A 40 -12.39 -0.45 8.69
N ALA A 41 -12.16 -0.54 10.01
CA ALA A 41 -13.21 -0.86 10.98
C ALA A 41 -14.40 0.11 10.99
N GLY A 42 -14.20 1.38 10.61
CA GLY A 42 -15.26 2.39 10.52
C GLY A 42 -16.07 2.39 9.22
N ARG A 43 -15.86 1.43 8.30
CA ARG A 43 -16.54 1.39 7.00
C ARG A 43 -17.62 0.31 6.96
N SER A 44 -18.63 0.50 6.12
CA SER A 44 -19.75 -0.45 5.91
C SER A 44 -19.31 -1.86 5.54
N THR A 45 -18.18 -2.00 4.86
CA THR A 45 -17.49 -3.28 4.70
C THR A 45 -16.05 -3.11 5.19
N PRO A 46 -15.69 -3.66 6.35
CA PRO A 46 -14.33 -3.61 6.89
C PRO A 46 -13.31 -4.42 6.07
N GLY A 47 -12.04 -4.30 6.46
CA GLY A 47 -10.94 -5.10 5.94
C GLY A 47 -10.39 -4.68 4.58
N LEU A 48 -9.43 -5.46 4.07
CA LEU A 48 -8.79 -5.20 2.78
C LEU A 48 -9.79 -5.29 1.62
N ARG A 49 -9.58 -4.43 0.62
CA ARG A 49 -10.26 -4.44 -0.68
C ARG A 49 -9.22 -4.82 -1.74
N PRO A 50 -9.62 -5.23 -2.96
CA PRO A 50 -8.68 -5.60 -4.01
C PRO A 50 -7.54 -4.59 -4.22
N GLN A 51 -7.87 -3.29 -4.28
CA GLN A 51 -6.86 -2.24 -4.37
C GLN A 51 -5.87 -2.19 -3.19
N HIS A 52 -6.36 -2.38 -1.95
CA HIS A 52 -5.47 -2.40 -0.79
C HIS A 52 -4.52 -3.59 -0.88
N LEU A 53 -5.05 -4.77 -1.16
CA LEU A 53 -4.27 -6.00 -1.29
C LEU A 53 -3.20 -5.85 -2.38
N SER A 54 -3.57 -5.45 -3.60
CA SER A 54 -2.62 -5.26 -4.69
C SER A 54 -1.55 -4.22 -4.37
N GLY A 55 -1.89 -3.15 -3.65
CA GLY A 55 -0.92 -2.15 -3.19
C GLY A 55 0.07 -2.72 -2.17
N LEU A 56 -0.40 -3.51 -1.21
CA LEU A 56 0.47 -4.16 -0.21
C LEU A 56 1.38 -5.22 -0.84
N GLU A 57 0.84 -6.07 -1.72
CA GLU A 57 1.60 -7.07 -2.47
C GLU A 57 2.69 -6.42 -3.33
N MET A 58 2.37 -5.30 -3.97
CA MET A 58 3.35 -4.53 -4.74
C MET A 58 4.49 -4.01 -3.85
N ILE A 59 4.21 -3.50 -2.65
CA ILE A 59 5.27 -3.06 -1.74
C ILE A 59 6.11 -4.24 -1.25
N ARG A 60 5.48 -5.37 -0.93
CA ARG A 60 6.18 -6.61 -0.58
C ARG A 60 7.17 -6.99 -1.69
N ASP A 61 6.70 -7.06 -2.93
CA ASP A 61 7.52 -7.48 -4.07
C ASP A 61 8.64 -6.48 -4.36
N LEU A 62 8.34 -5.18 -4.24
CA LEU A 62 9.30 -4.10 -4.48
C LEU A 62 10.49 -4.12 -3.52
N CYS A 63 10.30 -4.62 -2.29
CA CYS A 63 11.38 -4.70 -1.30
C CYS A 63 11.85 -6.12 -1.00
N ASP A 64 11.34 -7.16 -1.66
CA ASP A 64 11.50 -8.58 -1.25
C ASP A 64 11.06 -8.85 0.21
N GLY A 65 10.06 -8.12 0.69
CA GLY A 65 9.55 -8.26 2.04
C GLY A 65 8.67 -9.48 2.25
N GLN A 66 8.21 -9.66 3.49
CA GLN A 66 7.21 -10.65 3.89
C GLN A 66 5.90 -9.97 4.25
N LEU A 67 4.78 -10.54 3.82
CA LEU A 67 3.44 -10.02 4.09
C LEU A 67 2.53 -11.18 4.52
N GLU A 68 1.99 -11.07 5.72
CA GLU A 68 1.13 -12.06 6.36
C GLU A 68 -0.27 -11.49 6.59
N GLY A 69 -1.29 -12.36 6.49
CA GLY A 69 -2.70 -11.97 6.69
C GLY A 69 -3.27 -11.12 5.55
N ALA A 70 -2.58 -10.98 4.43
CA ALA A 70 -3.05 -10.17 3.31
C ALA A 70 -3.96 -10.97 2.36
N GLU A 71 -5.25 -11.01 2.70
CA GLU A 71 -6.32 -11.53 1.85
C GLU A 71 -7.49 -10.53 1.79
N ILE A 72 -8.35 -10.63 0.78
CA ILE A 72 -9.52 -9.75 0.68
C ILE A 72 -10.40 -9.95 1.92
N GLY A 73 -10.77 -8.85 2.59
CA GLY A 73 -11.56 -8.88 3.82
C GLY A 73 -10.73 -8.91 5.11
N SER A 74 -9.41 -9.13 5.04
CA SER A 74 -8.56 -9.11 6.23
C SER A 74 -8.62 -7.80 6.98
N THR A 75 -8.81 -7.88 8.29
CA THR A 75 -8.82 -6.74 9.21
C THR A 75 -7.47 -6.54 9.90
N GLU A 76 -6.50 -7.42 9.64
CA GLU A 76 -5.17 -7.38 10.20
C GLU A 76 -4.13 -7.87 9.18
N ILE A 77 -2.96 -7.22 9.15
CA ILE A 77 -1.78 -7.65 8.39
C ILE A 77 -0.51 -7.47 9.21
N THR A 78 0.50 -8.31 8.94
CA THR A 78 1.88 -8.06 9.36
C THR A 78 2.76 -7.93 8.13
N PHE A 79 3.54 -6.86 8.04
CA PHE A 79 4.45 -6.59 6.96
C PHE A 79 5.87 -6.44 7.51
N THR A 80 6.82 -7.18 6.96
CA THR A 80 8.24 -7.11 7.31
C THR A 80 9.01 -6.70 6.05
N PRO A 81 9.49 -5.45 5.97
CA PRO A 81 10.20 -4.96 4.79
C PRO A 81 11.64 -5.44 4.73
N GLU A 82 12.17 -5.53 3.52
CA GLU A 82 13.59 -5.70 3.23
C GLU A 82 14.08 -4.50 2.39
N LYS A 83 15.20 -4.60 1.68
CA LYS A 83 15.75 -3.48 0.89
C LYS A 83 14.92 -3.19 -0.36
N ILE A 84 14.52 -1.93 -0.52
CA ILE A 84 13.84 -1.42 -1.72
C ILE A 84 14.69 -1.64 -2.97
N LYS A 85 14.09 -2.24 -3.99
CA LYS A 85 14.72 -2.51 -5.29
C LYS A 85 14.12 -1.66 -6.40
N GLY A 86 14.99 -1.19 -7.30
CA GLY A 86 14.54 -0.66 -8.58
C GLY A 86 14.08 -1.75 -9.54
N GLY A 87 13.68 -1.35 -10.75
CA GLY A 87 13.19 -2.26 -11.78
C GLY A 87 11.70 -2.07 -12.11
N ILE A 88 11.11 -3.05 -12.78
CA ILE A 88 9.73 -2.99 -13.27
C ILE A 88 8.81 -3.68 -12.27
N HIS A 89 7.86 -2.93 -11.73
CA HIS A 89 6.89 -3.43 -10.76
C HIS A 89 5.47 -3.28 -11.31
N THR A 90 4.68 -4.35 -11.27
CA THR A 90 3.31 -4.35 -11.80
C THR A 90 2.31 -4.62 -10.69
N ALA A 91 1.27 -3.81 -10.61
CA ALA A 91 0.14 -4.04 -9.71
C ALA A 91 -1.17 -3.95 -10.51
N ASP A 92 -2.06 -4.92 -10.29
CA ASP A 92 -3.33 -4.99 -10.99
C ASP A 92 -4.45 -5.28 -9.99
N THR A 93 -5.30 -4.28 -9.79
CA THR A 93 -6.42 -4.39 -8.84
C THR A 93 -7.50 -5.38 -9.28
N LYS A 94 -7.46 -5.87 -10.53
CA LYS A 94 -8.46 -6.75 -11.17
C LYS A 94 -9.89 -6.22 -11.10
N THR A 95 -10.04 -4.92 -10.81
CA THR A 95 -11.30 -4.22 -10.56
C THR A 95 -11.15 -2.76 -11.00
N ALA A 96 -12.15 -1.92 -10.76
CA ALA A 96 -12.07 -0.48 -10.97
C ALA A 96 -11.30 0.27 -9.86
N GLY A 97 -10.49 -0.43 -9.05
CA GLY A 97 -9.70 0.19 -7.98
C GLY A 97 -8.74 1.24 -8.55
N SER A 98 -8.73 2.45 -7.97
CA SER A 98 -7.88 3.58 -8.39
C SER A 98 -6.40 3.21 -8.53
N VAL A 99 -5.82 3.49 -9.70
CA VAL A 99 -4.37 3.43 -9.92
C VAL A 99 -3.61 4.49 -9.14
N CYS A 100 -4.23 5.66 -8.90
CA CYS A 100 -3.61 6.75 -8.12
C CYS A 100 -3.40 6.35 -6.65
N LEU A 101 -4.26 5.51 -6.08
CA LEU A 101 -4.05 5.01 -4.72
C LEU A 101 -2.99 3.90 -4.66
N LEU A 102 -2.79 3.13 -5.75
CA LEU A 102 -1.62 2.26 -5.88
C LEU A 102 -0.32 3.08 -5.99
N MET A 103 -0.37 4.19 -6.73
CA MET A 103 0.74 5.13 -6.83
C MET A 103 1.05 5.76 -5.46
N GLN A 104 0.05 6.16 -4.68
CA GLN A 104 0.27 6.74 -3.34
C GLN A 104 1.05 5.83 -2.40
N VAL A 105 0.84 4.51 -2.46
CA VAL A 105 1.58 3.58 -1.59
C VAL A 105 2.98 3.28 -2.15
N SER A 106 3.11 3.13 -3.47
CA SER A 106 4.36 2.69 -4.13
C SER A 106 5.35 3.80 -4.45
N MET A 107 4.87 4.98 -4.85
CA MET A 107 5.71 6.11 -5.27
C MET A 107 6.73 6.53 -4.21
N PRO A 108 6.36 6.70 -2.92
CA PRO A 108 7.35 7.04 -1.90
C PRO A 108 8.47 6.01 -1.82
N CYS A 109 8.20 4.73 -2.01
CA CYS A 109 9.21 3.68 -1.93
C CYS A 109 10.16 3.73 -3.14
N VAL A 110 9.64 3.81 -4.37
CA VAL A 110 10.50 3.81 -5.57
C VAL A 110 11.37 5.06 -5.70
N LEU A 111 10.98 6.19 -5.09
CA LEU A 111 11.81 7.40 -5.04
C LEU A 111 13.13 7.19 -4.27
N PHE A 112 13.16 6.22 -3.36
CA PHE A 112 14.35 5.86 -2.58
C PHE A 112 14.96 4.51 -3.00
N ALA A 113 14.56 3.99 -4.16
CA ALA A 113 15.12 2.75 -4.69
C ALA A 113 16.58 2.92 -5.11
N ALA A 114 17.38 1.86 -4.96
CA ALA A 114 18.79 1.85 -5.34
C ALA A 114 19.04 1.96 -6.86
N ALA A 115 17.99 1.85 -7.68
CA ALA A 115 18.05 1.96 -9.13
C ALA A 115 16.72 2.53 -9.69
N PRO A 116 16.70 3.04 -10.94
CA PRO A 116 15.48 3.51 -11.58
C PRO A 116 14.35 2.47 -11.53
N SER A 117 13.12 2.95 -11.41
CA SER A 117 11.92 2.10 -11.30
C SER A 117 10.87 2.48 -12.34
N GLU A 118 10.16 1.47 -12.85
CA GLU A 118 8.98 1.62 -13.71
C GLU A 118 7.79 0.97 -13.01
N LEU A 119 6.72 1.74 -12.81
CA LEU A 119 5.48 1.24 -12.21
C LEU A 119 4.40 1.03 -13.28
N ARG A 120 3.88 -0.20 -13.35
CA ARG A 120 2.76 -0.57 -14.24
C ARG A 120 1.51 -0.83 -13.41
N LEU A 121 0.68 0.20 -13.27
CA LEU A 121 -0.51 0.17 -12.41
C LEU A 121 -1.78 -0.04 -13.25
N LYS A 122 -2.56 -1.08 -12.94
CA LYS A 122 -3.80 -1.44 -13.65
C LYS A 122 -5.01 -1.37 -12.72
N GLY A 123 -6.04 -0.66 -13.19
CA GLY A 123 -7.26 -0.40 -12.43
C GLY A 123 -8.01 0.80 -12.99
N GLY A 124 -8.83 1.44 -12.17
CA GLY A 124 -9.56 2.65 -12.54
C GLY A 124 -8.67 3.89 -12.57
N THR A 125 -8.75 4.69 -13.63
CA THR A 125 -8.08 5.99 -13.77
C THR A 125 -8.92 7.16 -13.25
N ASN A 126 -10.25 6.97 -13.23
CA ASN A 126 -11.25 7.94 -12.81
C ASN A 126 -12.20 7.30 -11.78
N ALA A 127 -11.62 6.75 -10.71
CA ALA A 127 -12.38 6.09 -9.64
C ALA A 127 -12.98 7.12 -8.66
N GLU A 128 -14.17 6.83 -8.15
CA GLU A 128 -14.80 7.63 -7.09
C GLU A 128 -13.97 7.60 -5.80
N MET A 129 -14.03 8.69 -5.01
CA MET A 129 -13.33 8.82 -3.73
C MET A 129 -11.81 8.60 -3.81
N ALA A 130 -11.22 8.88 -4.98
CA ALA A 130 -9.78 8.84 -5.21
C ALA A 130 -9.37 10.00 -6.13
N PRO A 131 -8.09 10.44 -6.08
CA PRO A 131 -7.58 11.38 -7.06
C PRO A 131 -7.72 10.82 -8.48
N GLN A 132 -8.15 11.67 -9.41
CA GLN A 132 -8.13 11.36 -10.84
C GLN A 132 -6.69 11.39 -11.36
N ILE A 133 -6.41 10.60 -12.40
CA ILE A 133 -5.06 10.55 -12.97
C ILE A 133 -4.61 11.91 -13.52
N ASP A 134 -5.52 12.65 -14.16
CA ASP A 134 -5.20 13.96 -14.75
C ASP A 134 -4.75 14.96 -13.69
N TYR A 135 -5.41 14.98 -12.53
CA TYR A 135 -4.99 15.80 -11.40
C TYR A 135 -3.58 15.43 -10.92
N THR A 136 -3.31 14.13 -10.81
CA THR A 136 -2.02 13.62 -10.32
C THR A 136 -0.87 13.96 -11.27
N VAL A 137 -1.11 13.94 -12.60
CA VAL A 137 -0.08 14.26 -13.61
C VAL A 137 0.15 15.76 -13.76
N MET A 138 -0.90 16.58 -13.61
CA MET A 138 -0.83 18.02 -13.90
C MET A 138 -0.50 18.90 -12.69
N VAL A 139 -0.78 18.42 -11.47
CA VAL A 139 -0.63 19.21 -10.23
C VAL A 139 0.29 18.54 -9.22
N GLY A 140 0.31 17.20 -9.19
CA GLY A 140 1.02 16.40 -8.19
C GLY A 140 2.54 16.40 -8.31
#